data_AF-A0A9R0SKR3-F1
#
_entry.id   AF-A0A9R0SKR3-F1
#
_cell.length_a   1.000
_cell.length_b   1.000
_cell.length_c   1.000
_cell.angle_alpha   90.00
_cell.angle_beta   90.00
_cell.angle_gamma   90.00
#
_symmetry.space_group_name_H-M   'P 1'
#
loop_
_entity.id
_entity.type
_entity.pdbx_description
1 polymer ?
#
loop_
_entity_poly.entity_id
_entity_poly.type
_entity_poly.pdbx_seq_one_letter_code
_entity_poly.pdbx_strand_id
1 'polypeptide(L)'
;MPTEDGLLGLVGVDGLNLHLWSLMASIDGLVTWTHQRVIDFKQFLAPEVVATCIYGVEAIAFAEDAGVIFIYVHPSVYMIHLKSMRIEEVSEKGTYGTVIPYTSFYALGTCHCADVAHYTLILSAS
;
A
#
# COMPACT_ATOMS: atom_id res chain seq x y z
N MET A 1 11.74 10.38 14.64
CA MET A 1 12.80 10.58 13.64
C MET A 1 12.10 10.78 12.32
N PRO A 2 12.29 11.89 11.59
CA PRO A 2 11.77 11.97 10.23
C PRO A 2 12.51 10.92 9.43
N THR A 3 11.77 9.98 8.84
CA THR A 3 12.30 8.95 7.96
C THR A 3 13.05 9.65 6.83
N GLU A 4 14.28 9.22 6.52
CA GLU A 4 15.16 9.85 5.51
C GLU A 4 14.54 9.88 4.09
N ASP A 5 13.43 9.18 3.91
CA ASP A 5 12.56 9.23 2.75
C ASP A 5 11.25 9.89 3.18
N GLY A 6 10.87 11.02 2.57
CA GLY A 6 9.65 11.75 2.93
C GLY A 6 8.42 10.85 3.02
N LEU A 7 7.43 11.25 3.84
CA LEU A 7 6.24 10.46 4.14
C LEU A 7 5.58 9.95 2.85
N LEU A 8 5.54 8.64 2.63
CA LEU A 8 4.88 8.06 1.46
C LEU A 8 3.37 8.32 1.59
N GLY A 9 2.85 9.25 0.81
CA GLY A 9 1.50 9.78 1.02
C GLY A 9 0.47 9.28 0.00
N LEU A 10 0.90 8.75 -1.15
CA LEU A 10 -0.02 8.29 -2.18
C LEU A 10 0.56 7.10 -2.95
N VAL A 11 -0.33 6.17 -3.29
CA VAL A 11 -0.08 5.00 -4.12
C VAL A 11 -1.14 4.96 -5.22
N GLY A 12 -0.73 4.60 -6.43
CA GLY A 12 -1.62 4.50 -7.59
C GLY A 12 -1.16 3.39 -8.52
N VAL A 13 -2.12 2.74 -9.17
CA VAL A 13 -1.84 1.65 -10.12
C VAL A 13 -2.16 2.12 -11.54
N ASP A 14 -1.22 1.90 -12.45
CA ASP A 14 -1.42 2.05 -13.89
C ASP A 14 -1.04 0.74 -14.59
N GLY A 15 -2.05 -0.01 -15.01
CA GLY A 15 -1.88 -1.35 -15.57
C GLY A 15 -1.20 -2.32 -14.60
N LEU A 16 0.08 -2.64 -14.88
CA LEU A 16 0.91 -3.51 -14.05
C LEU A 16 2.02 -2.75 -13.30
N ASN A 17 1.90 -1.43 -13.20
CA ASN A 17 2.87 -0.58 -12.52
C ASN A 17 2.25 0.04 -11.27
N LEU A 18 2.95 -0.05 -10.15
CA LEU A 18 2.64 0.69 -8.93
C LEU A 18 3.49 1.93 -8.87
N HIS A 19 2.84 3.08 -8.79
CA HIS A 19 3.47 4.37 -8.65
C HIS A 19 3.39 4.82 -7.20
N LEU A 20 4.53 5.26 -6.67
CA LEU A 20 4.69 5.71 -5.30
C LEU A 20 4.98 7.21 -5.30
N TRP A 21 4.25 7.98 -4.50
CA TRP A 21 4.50 9.40 -4.31
C TRP A 21 4.66 9.73 -2.83
N SER A 22 5.63 10.59 -2.53
CA SER A 22 5.82 11.15 -1.20
C SER A 22 5.29 12.57 -1.14
N LEU A 23 4.78 12.92 0.03
CA LEU A 23 4.45 14.29 0.35
C LEU A 23 5.70 15.01 0.87
N MET A 24 6.11 16.10 0.22
CA MET A 24 7.24 16.90 0.67
C MET A 24 6.78 18.31 1.02
N ALA A 25 7.15 18.78 2.21
CA ALA A 25 6.95 20.17 2.60
C ALA A 25 8.10 21.01 2.03
N SER A 26 7.77 22.04 1.26
CA SER A 26 8.75 23.04 0.82
C SER A 26 9.10 24.00 1.96
N ILE A 27 10.24 24.69 1.82
CA ILE A 27 10.70 25.73 2.76
C ILE A 27 9.66 26.85 2.89
N ASP A 28 8.86 27.08 1.85
CA ASP A 28 7.83 28.11 1.80
C ASP A 28 6.47 27.64 2.38
N GLY A 29 6.42 26.43 2.95
CA GLY A 29 5.20 25.84 3.50
C GLY A 29 4.24 25.25 2.46
N LEU A 30 4.63 25.22 1.18
CA LEU A 30 3.84 24.57 0.14
C LEU A 30 4.09 23.06 0.19
N VAL A 31 3.00 22.30 0.14
CA VAL A 31 3.04 20.84 0.10
C VAL A 31 3.03 20.39 -1.36
N THR A 32 4.06 19.67 -1.79
CA THR A 32 4.17 19.13 -3.15
C THR A 32 4.28 17.61 -3.15
N TRP A 33 3.63 16.99 -4.14
CA TRP A 33 3.78 15.57 -4.42
C TRP A 33 5.01 15.35 -5.27
N THR A 34 5.90 14.45 -4.83
CA THR A 34 7.06 14.02 -5.62
C THR A 34 6.89 12.56 -5.98
N HIS A 35 7.00 12.24 -7.26
CA HIS A 35 6.99 10.85 -7.74
C HIS A 35 8.31 10.19 -7.37
N GLN A 36 8.23 9.17 -6.52
CA GLN A 36 9.40 8.55 -5.89
C GLN A 36 9.90 7.35 -6.66
N ARG A 37 8.99 6.43 -6.99
CA ARG A 37 9.35 5.12 -7.54
C ARG A 37 8.20 4.55 -8.36
N VAL A 38 8.57 3.75 -9.36
CA VAL A 38 7.67 2.83 -10.06
C VAL A 38 8.10 1.40 -9.77
N ILE A 39 7.15 0.53 -9.44
CA ILE A 39 7.35 -0.90 -9.23
C ILE A 39 6.57 -1.63 -10.33
N ASP A 40 7.29 -2.34 -11.21
CA ASP A 40 6.69 -3.17 -12.25
C ASP A 40 6.34 -4.54 -11.68
N PHE A 41 5.05 -4.84 -11.55
CA PHE A 41 4.57 -6.10 -10.98
C PHE A 41 5.03 -7.33 -11.76
N LYS A 42 5.40 -7.20 -13.05
CA LYS A 42 5.92 -8.34 -13.83
C LYS A 42 7.25 -8.88 -13.31
N GLN A 43 7.98 -8.06 -12.54
CA GLN A 43 9.25 -8.46 -11.95
C GLN A 43 9.07 -9.22 -10.63
N PHE A 44 7.89 -9.14 -10.02
CA PHE A 44 7.61 -9.69 -8.69
C PHE A 44 6.55 -10.78 -8.71
N LEU A 45 5.51 -10.64 -9.53
CA LEU A 45 4.46 -11.64 -9.70
C LEU A 45 4.95 -12.80 -10.57
N ALA A 46 4.49 -14.00 -10.25
CA ALA A 46 4.73 -15.16 -11.08
C ALA A 46 4.12 -14.96 -12.50
N PRO A 47 4.78 -15.41 -13.58
CA PRO A 47 4.29 -15.23 -14.94
C PRO A 47 2.85 -15.72 -15.15
N GLU A 48 2.45 -16.79 -14.46
CA GLU A 48 1.09 -17.34 -14.52
C GLU A 48 0.06 -16.38 -13.92
N VAL A 49 0.42 -15.68 -12.85
CA VAL A 49 -0.43 -14.66 -12.21
C VAL A 49 -0.59 -13.46 -13.14
N VAL A 50 0.50 -13.00 -13.75
CA VAL A 50 0.46 -11.90 -14.73
C VAL A 50 -0.40 -12.28 -15.95
N ALA A 51 -0.27 -13.51 -16.45
CA ALA A 51 -1.03 -13.99 -17.61
C ALA A 51 -2.53 -14.14 -17.34
N THR A 52 -2.91 -14.39 -16.09
CA THR A 52 -4.30 -14.56 -15.65
C THR A 52 -4.92 -13.28 -15.09
N CYS A 53 -4.15 -12.18 -15.03
CA CYS A 53 -4.56 -10.86 -14.54
C CYS A 53 -5.48 -10.14 -15.55
N ILE A 54 -6.68 -10.68 -15.79
CA ILE A 54 -7.67 -10.14 -16.73
C ILE A 54 -8.28 -8.84 -16.22
N TYR A 55 -8.49 -8.74 -14.91
CA TYR A 55 -9.18 -7.62 -14.27
C TYR A 55 -8.24 -6.48 -13.83
N GLY A 56 -6.93 -6.62 -14.10
CA GLY A 56 -5.93 -5.67 -13.63
C GLY A 56 -5.52 -5.90 -12.17
N VAL A 57 -4.69 -4.98 -11.68
CA VAL A 57 -4.17 -4.98 -10.30
C VAL A 57 -4.76 -3.78 -9.57
N GLU A 58 -5.16 -3.98 -8.33
CA GLU A 58 -5.69 -2.91 -7.49
C GLU A 58 -4.84 -2.77 -6.23
N ALA A 59 -4.44 -1.55 -5.86
CA ALA A 59 -3.88 -1.29 -4.54
C ALA A 59 -5.03 -1.15 -3.54
N ILE A 60 -5.16 -2.10 -2.61
CA ILE A 60 -6.31 -2.19 -1.70
C ILE A 60 -5.98 -1.72 -0.28
N ALA A 61 -4.69 -1.57 0.05
CA ALA A 61 -4.23 -1.08 1.34
C ALA A 61 -2.75 -0.69 1.36
N PHE A 62 -2.41 0.19 2.30
CA PHE A 62 -1.03 0.56 2.64
C PHE A 62 -0.89 0.63 4.16
N ALA A 63 0.17 0.02 4.70
CA ALA A 63 0.55 0.15 6.10
C ALA A 63 1.90 0.86 6.19
N GLU A 64 1.84 2.16 6.45
CA GLU A 64 2.98 3.08 6.43
C GLU A 64 4.11 2.64 7.38
N ASP A 65 3.77 2.38 8.63
CA ASP A 65 4.74 2.00 9.68
C ASP A 65 5.51 0.71 9.35
N ALA A 66 4.85 -0.22 8.63
CA ALA A 66 5.44 -1.48 8.22
C ALA A 66 6.12 -1.40 6.85
N GLY A 67 5.91 -0.31 6.09
CA GLY A 67 6.41 -0.17 4.72
C GLY A 67 5.87 -1.25 3.78
N VAL A 68 4.60 -1.64 3.93
CA VAL A 68 3.97 -2.68 3.12
C VAL A 68 2.74 -2.19 2.36
N ILE A 69 2.59 -2.63 1.12
CA ILE A 69 1.40 -2.38 0.28
C ILE A 69 0.70 -3.71 0.03
N PHE A 70 -0.62 -3.70 0.10
CA PHE A 70 -1.46 -4.82 -0.29
C PHE A 70 -2.06 -4.54 -1.67
N ILE A 71 -1.87 -5.49 -2.57
CA ILE A 71 -2.48 -5.46 -3.89
C ILE A 71 -3.43 -6.64 -4.06
N TYR A 72 -4.53 -6.42 -4.77
CA TYR A 72 -5.44 -7.46 -5.20
C TYR A 72 -5.16 -7.79 -6.67
N VAL A 73 -4.93 -9.07 -6.93
CA VAL A 73 -4.86 -9.64 -8.28
C VAL A 73 -5.76 -10.87 -8.26
N HIS A 74 -6.92 -10.79 -8.92
CA HIS A 74 -7.93 -11.84 -8.79
C HIS A 74 -7.33 -13.25 -9.01
N PRO A 75 -7.56 -14.21 -8.08
CA PRO A 75 -8.45 -14.15 -6.91
C PRO A 75 -7.71 -13.95 -5.56
N SER A 76 -6.53 -13.34 -5.54
CA SER A 76 -5.65 -13.34 -4.36
C SER A 76 -5.15 -11.95 -3.98
N VAL A 77 -4.88 -11.75 -2.70
CA VAL A 77 -4.20 -10.57 -2.17
C VAL A 77 -2.73 -10.89 -1.96
N TYR A 78 -1.88 -9.98 -2.41
CA TYR A 78 -0.44 -10.04 -2.21
C TYR A 78 0.01 -8.88 -1.33
N MET A 79 0.96 -9.16 -0.44
CA MET A 79 1.65 -8.18 0.37
C MET A 79 3.04 -7.93 -0.23
N ILE A 80 3.37 -6.65 -0.41
CA ILE A 80 4.65 -6.20 -0.97
C ILE A 80 5.42 -5.44 0.10
N HIS A 81 6.60 -5.92 0.44
CA HIS A 81 7.55 -5.25 1.33
C HIS A 81 8.38 -4.25 0.53
N LEU A 82 8.15 -2.94 0.71
CA LEU A 82 8.74 -1.89 -0.13
C LEU A 82 10.28 -1.80 -0.03
N LYS A 83 10.84 -2.21 1.11
CA LYS A 83 12.28 -2.13 1.36
C LYS A 83 13.04 -3.33 0.79
N SER A 84 12.51 -4.53 0.97
CA SER A 84 13.12 -5.78 0.48
C SER A 84 12.66 -6.16 -0.93
N MET A 85 11.61 -5.50 -1.43
CA MET A 85 10.94 -5.83 -2.69
C MET A 85 10.45 -7.28 -2.75
N ARG A 86 10.19 -7.89 -1.59
CA ARG A 86 9.60 -9.23 -1.49
C ARG A 86 8.09 -9.15 -1.62
N ILE A 87 7.51 -10.11 -2.34
CA ILE A 87 6.07 -10.29 -2.48
C ILE A 87 5.65 -11.64 -1.90
N GLU A 88 4.49 -11.68 -1.24
CA GLU A 88 3.90 -12.90 -0.72
C GLU A 88 2.37 -12.88 -0.85
N GLU A 89 1.78 -14.03 -1.19
CA GLU A 89 0.33 -14.21 -1.19
C GLU A 89 -0.14 -14.37 0.26
N VAL A 90 -1.13 -13.58 0.68
CA VAL A 90 -1.58 -13.50 2.09
C VAL A 90 -3.06 -13.81 2.29
N SER A 91 -3.77 -14.18 1.23
CA SER A 91 -5.21 -14.48 1.31
C SER A 91 -5.54 -15.88 0.81
N GLU A 92 -6.72 -16.35 1.20
CA GLU A 92 -7.39 -17.42 0.48
C GLU A 92 -7.82 -16.92 -0.93
N LYS A 93 -8.28 -17.83 -1.79
CA LYS A 93 -8.76 -17.46 -3.13
C LYS A 93 -10.19 -16.90 -3.00
N GLY A 94 -10.42 -15.69 -3.48
CA GLY A 94 -11.73 -15.03 -3.42
C GLY A 94 -11.77 -13.66 -4.11
N THR A 95 -12.84 -12.93 -3.85
CA THR A 95 -13.00 -11.53 -4.29
C THR A 95 -12.79 -10.61 -3.09
N TYR A 96 -11.86 -9.69 -3.22
CA TYR A 96 -11.49 -8.75 -2.17
C TYR A 96 -11.80 -7.32 -2.61
N GLY A 97 -12.31 -6.51 -1.69
CA GLY A 97 -12.40 -5.06 -1.86
C GLY A 97 -11.29 -4.37 -1.07
N THR A 98 -11.61 -3.21 -0.49
CA THR A 98 -10.68 -2.51 0.40
C THR A 98 -10.32 -3.36 1.63
N VAL A 99 -9.02 -3.53 1.87
CA VAL A 99 -8.50 -4.13 3.11
C VAL A 99 -8.11 -2.98 4.03
N ILE A 100 -8.39 -3.12 5.34
CA ILE A 100 -7.98 -2.12 6.33
C ILE A 100 -6.88 -2.76 7.19
N PRO A 101 -5.60 -2.48 6.91
CA PRO A 101 -4.51 -3.00 7.72
C PRO A 101 -4.56 -2.33 9.09
N TYR A 102 -4.55 -3.13 10.15
CA TYR A 102 -4.48 -2.66 11.52
C TYR A 102 -3.14 -3.09 12.11
N THR A 103 -2.42 -2.14 12.72
CA THR A 103 -1.12 -2.40 13.34
C THR A 103 -1.23 -2.90 14.78
N SER A 104 -2.40 -2.71 15.41
CA SER A 104 -2.69 -3.25 16.74
C SER A 104 -4.20 -3.43 16.94
N PHE A 105 -4.58 -4.44 17.71
CA PHE A 105 -5.92 -4.55 18.28
C PHE A 105 -5.80 -4.31 19.78
N TYR A 106 -6.40 -3.23 20.28
CA TYR A 106 -6.58 -3.08 21.73
C TYR A 106 -7.66 -4.05 22.19
N ALA A 107 -7.27 -5.27 22.56
CA ALA A 107 -8.13 -6.14 23.34
C ALA A 107 -8.25 -5.50 24.73
N LEU A 108 -9.36 -4.80 24.97
CA LEU A 108 -9.66 -4.12 26.23
C LEU A 108 -9.81 -5.14 27.37
N GLY A 109 -8.70 -5.56 27.95
CA GLY A 109 -8.61 -5.93 29.36
C GLY A 109 -8.48 -4.66 30.18
N THR A 110 -9.56 -3.88 30.29
CA THR A 110 -9.71 -2.71 31.19
C THR A 110 -8.70 -1.54 31.06
N CYS A 111 -9.28 -0.35 30.85
CA CYS A 111 -8.79 0.99 31.25
C CYS A 111 -7.91 1.82 30.30
N HIS A 112 -8.56 2.88 29.77
CA HIS A 112 -8.11 4.23 29.41
C HIS A 112 -6.63 4.50 29.07
N CYS A 113 -6.35 4.72 27.78
CA CYS A 113 -5.98 6.04 27.23
C CYS A 113 -6.06 5.95 25.70
N ALA A 114 -6.76 6.90 25.07
CA ALA A 114 -6.90 6.94 23.62
C ALA A 114 -5.69 7.66 23.01
N ASP A 115 -5.13 7.08 21.96
CA ASP A 115 -4.63 7.84 20.82
C ASP A 115 -4.82 7.00 19.56
N VAL A 116 -5.73 7.46 18.70
CA VAL A 116 -6.04 6.85 17.40
C VAL A 116 -5.31 7.66 16.35
N ALA A 117 -4.21 7.14 15.81
CA ALA A 117 -3.63 7.67 14.59
C ALA A 117 -4.37 7.04 13.40
N HIS A 118 -5.25 7.82 12.80
CA HIS A 118 -6.06 7.47 11.63
C HIS A 118 -5.53 8.26 10.45
N TYR A 119 -4.94 7.60 9.46
CA TYR A 119 -4.74 8.21 8.14
C TYR A 119 -4.99 7.16 7.05
N THR A 120 -6.23 7.16 6.55
CA THR A 120 -6.65 6.46 5.33
C THR A 120 -6.63 7.48 4.19
N LEU A 121 -5.86 7.23 3.13
CA LEU A 121 -6.12 7.80 1.81
C LEU A 121 -5.83 6.74 0.74
N ILE A 122 -6.86 5.98 0.39
CA ILE A 122 -6.91 5.25 -0.88
C ILE A 122 -7.80 6.10 -1.80
N LEU A 123 -7.18 6.88 -2.68
CA LEU A 123 -7.90 7.54 -3.77
C LEU A 123 -7.82 6.63 -4.99
N SER A 124 -8.86 5.85 -5.23
CA SER A 124 -9.15 5.34 -6.57
C SER A 124 -10.12 6.30 -7.26
N ALA A 125 -9.61 7.16 -8.13
CA ALA A 125 -10.35 7.89 -9.17
C ALA A 125 -9.29 8.30 -10.23
N SER A 126 -9.43 8.03 -11.53
CA SER A 126 -10.61 7.83 -12.38
C SER A 126 -10.28 6.90 -13.55
#